data_AF-A0A3D8HP80-F1
#
_entry.id   AF-A0A3D8HP80-F1
#
_cell.length_a   1.000
_cell.length_b   1.000
_cell.length_c   1.000
_cell.angle_alpha   90.00
_cell.angle_beta   90.00
_cell.angle_gamma   90.00
#
_symmetry.space_group_name_H-M   'P 1'
#
loop_
_entity.id
_entity.type
_entity.pdbx_description
1 polymer ?
#
loop_
_entity_poly.entity_id
_entity_poly.type
_entity_poly.pdbx_seq_one_letter_code
_entity_poly.pdbx_strand_id
1 'polypeptide(L)'
;MSQEKLKFLEFIQNIITRMNTNSFQIKAMCIAIISAIFAIYATTQNPHIILIAFIPLVICCFLDMYYLLQERRFRALYNDILKKHSKIKDFDLSAFCNYHKGFFSYLKVFLSVSIWLFYVSIALFSLILWCVI
;
A
#
# COMPACT_ATOMS: atom_id res chain seq x y z
N MET A 1 -5.61 -31.34 -9.36
CA MET A 1 -5.98 -30.30 -8.37
C MET A 1 -7.50 -30.26 -8.33
N SER A 2 -8.14 -30.27 -7.15
CA SER A 2 -9.61 -30.29 -7.04
C SER A 2 -10.23 -28.97 -7.52
N GLN A 3 -11.48 -29.01 -8.00
CA GLN A 3 -12.22 -27.80 -8.42
C GLN A 3 -12.40 -26.80 -7.27
N GLU A 4 -12.67 -27.31 -6.06
CA GLU A 4 -12.78 -26.51 -4.83
C GLU A 4 -11.51 -25.71 -4.55
N LYS A 5 -10.34 -26.35 -4.70
CA LYS A 5 -9.05 -25.71 -4.49
C LYS A 5 -8.74 -24.64 -5.55
N LEU A 6 -9.13 -24.87 -6.81
CA LEU A 6 -9.00 -23.85 -7.87
C LEU A 6 -9.86 -22.63 -7.58
N LYS A 7 -11.12 -22.83 -7.17
CA LYS A 7 -12.04 -21.75 -6.79
C LYS A 7 -11.55 -20.98 -5.56
N PHE A 8 -10.97 -21.67 -4.59
CA PHE A 8 -10.37 -21.02 -3.42
C PHE A 8 -9.18 -20.13 -3.79
N LEU A 9 -8.30 -20.59 -4.69
CA LEU A 9 -7.21 -19.76 -5.22
C LEU A 9 -7.71 -18.55 -5.98
N GLU A 10 -8.79 -18.69 -6.76
CA GLU A 10 -9.44 -17.57 -7.45
C GLU A 10 -9.96 -16.52 -6.46
N PHE A 11 -10.56 -16.93 -5.34
CA PHE A 11 -10.97 -16.00 -4.29
C PHE A 11 -9.79 -15.24 -3.67
N ILE A 12 -8.67 -15.91 -3.40
CA ILE A 12 -7.46 -15.25 -2.91
C ILE A 12 -6.90 -14.28 -3.94
N GLN A 13 -6.88 -14.67 -5.22
CA GLN A 13 -6.44 -13.81 -6.32
C GLN A 13 -7.31 -12.55 -6.44
N ASN A 14 -8.64 -12.68 -6.28
CA ASN A 14 -9.55 -11.54 -6.26
C ASN A 14 -9.26 -10.59 -5.10
N ILE A 15 -8.90 -11.10 -3.92
CA ILE A 15 -8.49 -10.26 -2.78
C ILE A 15 -7.19 -9.52 -3.11
N ILE A 16 -6.18 -10.21 -3.67
CA ILE A 16 -4.90 -9.61 -4.11
C ILE A 16 -5.14 -8.45 -5.07
N THR A 17 -6.00 -8.65 -6.09
CA THR A 17 -6.34 -7.62 -7.06
C THR A 17 -6.97 -6.39 -6.38
N ARG A 18 -7.90 -6.60 -5.43
CA ARG A 18 -8.51 -5.49 -4.66
C ARG A 18 -7.48 -4.73 -3.82
N MET A 19 -6.49 -5.41 -3.23
CA MET A 19 -5.41 -4.74 -2.48
C MET A 19 -4.57 -3.84 -3.40
N ASN A 20 -4.22 -4.32 -4.59
CA ASN A 20 -3.49 -3.53 -5.58
C ASN A 20 -4.31 -2.29 -6.02
N THR A 21 -5.60 -2.48 -6.32
CA THR A 21 -6.50 -1.37 -6.68
C THR A 21 -6.61 -0.33 -5.56
N ASN A 22 -6.76 -0.74 -4.30
CA ASN A 22 -6.82 0.18 -3.18
C ASN A 22 -5.52 0.98 -3.00
N SER A 23 -4.36 0.33 -3.16
CA SER A 23 -3.05 0.99 -3.11
C SER A 23 -2.92 2.06 -4.21
N PHE A 24 -3.36 1.75 -5.44
CA PHE A 24 -3.36 2.70 -6.54
C PHE A 24 -4.31 3.89 -6.29
N GLN A 25 -5.51 3.63 -5.77
CA GLN A 25 -6.49 4.67 -5.44
C GLN A 25 -5.95 5.65 -4.38
N ILE A 26 -5.23 5.14 -3.36
CA ILE A 26 -4.62 5.99 -2.33
C ILE A 26 -3.55 6.92 -2.93
N LYS A 27 -2.72 6.43 -3.86
CA LYS A 27 -1.73 7.28 -4.56
C LYS A 27 -2.43 8.39 -5.34
N ALA A 28 -3.48 8.07 -6.09
CA ALA A 28 -4.25 9.05 -6.86
C ALA A 28 -4.92 10.10 -5.95
N MET A 29 -5.53 9.66 -4.85
CA MET A 29 -6.17 10.56 -3.87
C MET A 29 -5.13 11.43 -3.15
N CYS A 30 -3.94 10.91 -2.88
CA CYS A 30 -2.82 11.68 -2.34
C CYS A 30 -2.43 12.83 -3.26
N ILE A 31 -2.25 12.56 -4.57
CA ILE A 31 -1.94 13.59 -5.57
C ILE A 31 -3.05 14.66 -5.60
N ALA A 32 -4.32 14.24 -5.60
CA ALA A 32 -5.44 15.17 -5.61
C ALA A 32 -5.43 16.12 -4.39
N ILE A 33 -5.25 15.58 -3.17
CA ILE A 33 -5.20 16.37 -1.94
C ILE A 33 -4.01 17.35 -1.96
N ILE A 34 -2.82 16.89 -2.35
CA ILE A 34 -1.63 17.74 -2.40
C ILE A 34 -1.80 18.85 -3.44
N SER A 35 -2.36 18.53 -4.60
CA SER A 35 -2.64 19.52 -5.64
C SER A 35 -3.62 20.60 -5.17
N ALA A 36 -4.65 20.23 -4.41
CA ALA A 36 -5.57 21.18 -3.79
C ALA A 36 -4.87 22.09 -2.77
N ILE A 37 -3.98 21.53 -1.93
CA ILE A 37 -3.19 22.33 -0.98
C ILE A 37 -2.28 23.32 -1.71
N PHE A 38 -1.66 22.90 -2.82
CA PHE A 38 -0.82 23.79 -3.64
C PHE A 38 -1.64 24.88 -4.33
N ALA A 39 -2.86 24.60 -4.75
CA ALA A 39 -3.77 25.61 -5.29
C ALA A 39 -4.13 26.67 -4.23
N ILE A 40 -4.35 26.27 -2.97
CA ILE A 40 -4.59 27.18 -1.85
C ILE A 40 -3.33 28.02 -1.54
N TYR A 41 -2.16 27.41 -1.59
CA TYR A 41 -0.90 28.15 -1.46
C TYR A 41 -0.77 29.23 -2.54
N ALA A 42 -1.09 28.92 -3.80
CA ALA A 42 -0.97 29.88 -4.90
C ALA A 42 -1.82 31.16 -4.72
N THR A 43 -2.91 31.10 -3.95
CA THR A 43 -3.77 32.27 -3.67
C THR A 43 -3.39 33.03 -2.41
N THR A 44 -2.89 32.34 -1.40
CA THR A 44 -2.58 32.92 -0.08
C THR A 44 -1.12 33.36 0.07
N GLN A 45 -0.22 32.81 -0.74
CA GLN A 45 1.23 33.03 -0.70
C GLN A 45 1.87 32.76 0.69
N ASN A 46 1.20 31.98 1.53
CA ASN A 46 1.72 31.63 2.85
C ASN A 46 2.52 30.30 2.75
N PRO A 47 3.86 30.33 2.87
CA PRO A 47 4.69 29.14 2.70
C PRO A 47 4.39 28.04 3.75
N HIS A 48 3.84 28.40 4.91
CA HIS A 48 3.48 27.42 5.94
C HIS A 48 2.37 26.44 5.49
N ILE A 49 1.59 26.78 4.45
CA ILE A 49 0.56 25.88 3.90
C ILE A 49 1.19 24.65 3.24
N ILE A 50 2.39 24.78 2.66
CA ILE A 50 3.12 23.65 2.06
C ILE A 50 3.44 22.59 3.13
N LEU A 51 3.70 23.00 4.38
CA LEU A 51 3.94 22.07 5.49
C LEU A 51 2.72 21.19 5.81
N ILE A 52 1.50 21.69 5.54
CA ILE A 52 0.26 20.92 5.72
C ILE A 52 0.19 19.74 4.75
N ALA A 53 0.80 19.85 3.55
CA ALA A 53 0.82 18.77 2.56
C ALA A 53 1.57 17.50 3.03
N PHE A 54 2.44 17.62 4.03
CA PHE A 54 3.12 16.46 4.63
C PHE A 54 2.17 15.55 5.41
N ILE A 55 1.08 16.08 5.96
CA ILE A 55 0.10 15.29 6.72
C ILE A 55 -0.56 14.23 5.83
N PRO A 56 -1.24 14.57 4.72
CA PRO A 56 -1.82 13.58 3.82
C PRO A 56 -0.75 12.71 3.15
N LEU A 57 0.45 13.24 2.87
CA LEU A 57 1.58 12.44 2.38
C LEU A 57 1.89 11.25 3.30
N VAL A 58 2.06 11.53 4.60
CA VAL A 58 2.40 10.52 5.61
C VAL A 58 1.27 9.52 5.77
N ILE A 59 0.01 10.00 5.89
CA ILE A 59 -1.16 9.12 6.04
C ILE A 59 -1.32 8.20 4.82
N CYS A 60 -1.26 8.74 3.60
CA CYS A 60 -1.37 7.96 2.38
C CYS A 60 -0.22 6.96 2.25
N CYS A 61 1.01 7.34 2.63
CA CYS A 61 2.15 6.43 2.64
C CYS A 61 1.92 5.25 3.59
N PHE A 62 1.46 5.49 4.81
CA PHE A 62 1.13 4.43 5.77
C PHE A 62 0.06 3.47 5.26
N LEU A 63 -1.01 4.00 4.66
CA LEU A 63 -2.07 3.18 4.10
C LEU A 63 -1.58 2.35 2.90
N ASP A 64 -0.79 2.93 2.00
CA ASP A 64 -0.22 2.21 0.86
C ASP A 64 0.70 1.05 1.32
N MET A 65 1.54 1.30 2.33
CA MET A 65 2.36 0.27 2.96
C MET A 65 1.51 -0.85 3.59
N TYR A 66 0.39 -0.50 4.23
CA TYR A 66 -0.53 -1.47 4.81
C TYR A 66 -1.16 -2.38 3.74
N TYR A 67 -1.64 -1.82 2.63
CA TYR A 67 -2.20 -2.63 1.54
C TYR A 67 -1.15 -3.52 0.87
N LEU A 68 0.07 -3.02 0.66
CA LEU A 68 1.16 -3.82 0.11
C LEU A 68 1.55 -4.98 1.05
N LEU A 69 1.54 -4.75 2.36
CA LEU A 69 1.78 -5.80 3.34
C LEU A 69 0.70 -6.89 3.26
N GLN A 70 -0.58 -6.50 3.23
CA GLN A 70 -1.68 -7.46 3.10
C GLN A 70 -1.56 -8.27 1.81
N GLU A 71 -1.27 -7.61 0.69
CA GLU A 71 -1.04 -8.25 -0.59
C GLU A 71 0.06 -9.32 -0.50
N ARG A 72 1.22 -8.99 0.08
CA ARG A 72 2.32 -9.96 0.24
C ARG A 72 1.94 -11.14 1.13
N ARG A 73 1.08 -10.94 2.13
CA ARG A 73 0.55 -12.03 2.97
C ARG A 73 -0.37 -12.95 2.16
N PHE A 74 -1.28 -12.39 1.38
CA PHE A 74 -2.17 -13.17 0.50
C PHE A 74 -1.41 -13.91 -0.61
N ARG A 75 -0.41 -13.28 -1.25
CA ARG A 75 0.45 -13.95 -2.24
C ARG A 75 1.22 -15.13 -1.62
N ALA A 76 1.64 -14.99 -0.37
CA ALA A 76 2.39 -16.03 0.31
C ALA A 76 1.47 -17.19 0.75
N LEU A 77 0.26 -16.89 1.22
CA LEU A 77 -0.81 -17.87 1.45
C LEU A 77 -1.15 -18.64 0.17
N TYR A 78 -1.30 -17.93 -0.96
CA TYR A 78 -1.55 -18.51 -2.29
C TYR A 78 -0.45 -19.52 -2.67
N ASN A 79 0.82 -19.14 -2.52
CA ASN A 79 1.96 -20.01 -2.79
C ASN A 79 2.02 -21.23 -1.86
N ASP A 80 1.60 -21.11 -0.60
CA ASP A 80 1.57 -22.23 0.34
C ASP A 80 0.45 -23.22 0.03
N ILE A 81 -0.71 -22.75 -0.46
CA ILE A 81 -1.80 -23.63 -0.93
C ILE A 81 -1.37 -24.42 -2.17
N LEU A 82 -0.53 -23.85 -3.05
CA LEU A 82 -0.01 -24.56 -4.22
C LEU A 82 0.93 -25.74 -3.87
N LYS A 83 1.51 -25.78 -2.66
CA LYS A 83 2.42 -26.86 -2.26
C LYS A 83 1.68 -28.21 -2.13
N LYS A 84 2.36 -29.29 -2.53
CA LYS A 84 1.81 -30.66 -2.59
C LYS A 84 1.34 -31.23 -1.24
N HIS A 85 1.87 -30.71 -0.13
CA HIS A 85 1.51 -31.08 1.26
C HIS A 85 0.94 -29.89 2.04
N SER A 86 0.12 -29.05 1.40
CA SER A 86 -0.54 -27.94 2.08
C SER A 86 -1.45 -28.46 3.20
N LYS A 87 -1.19 -28.07 4.46
CA LYS A 87 -2.04 -28.37 5.63
C LYS A 87 -3.27 -27.44 5.74
N ILE A 88 -3.38 -26.47 4.84
CA ILE A 88 -4.45 -25.47 4.84
C ILE A 88 -5.70 -26.11 4.24
N LYS A 89 -6.81 -26.08 4.97
CA LYS A 89 -8.11 -26.54 4.48
C LYS A 89 -8.64 -25.59 3.40
N ASP A 90 -9.29 -26.13 2.38
CA ASP A 90 -9.94 -25.32 1.35
C ASP A 90 -11.02 -24.43 2.01
N PHE A 91 -11.11 -23.16 1.56
CA PHE A 91 -12.01 -22.12 2.10
C PHE A 91 -11.72 -21.64 3.54
N ASP A 92 -10.61 -22.05 4.15
CA ASP A 92 -10.21 -21.54 5.45
C ASP A 92 -9.39 -20.24 5.34
N LEU A 93 -10.08 -19.10 5.35
CA LEU A 93 -9.43 -17.79 5.41
C LEU A 93 -8.85 -17.47 6.79
N SER A 94 -9.20 -18.21 7.85
CA SER A 94 -8.64 -17.98 9.19
C SER A 94 -7.13 -18.30 9.23
N ALA A 95 -6.65 -19.12 8.29
CA ALA A 95 -5.22 -19.33 8.05
C ALA A 95 -4.47 -18.03 7.73
N PHE A 96 -5.13 -17.00 7.21
CA PHE A 96 -4.54 -15.67 7.01
C PHE A 96 -4.21 -14.97 8.33
N CYS A 97 -5.06 -15.11 9.36
CA CYS A 97 -4.81 -14.56 10.69
C CYS A 97 -3.53 -15.14 11.29
N ASN A 98 -3.26 -16.42 11.04
CA ASN A 98 -2.04 -17.10 11.47
C ASN A 98 -0.84 -16.87 10.52
N TYR A 99 -1.07 -16.20 9.38
CA TYR A 99 -0.02 -15.88 8.41
C TYR A 99 0.74 -14.62 8.83
N HIS A 100 1.46 -14.71 9.95
CA HIS A 100 2.41 -13.72 10.40
C HIS A 100 3.81 -14.05 9.87
N LYS A 101 4.24 -13.37 8.80
CA LYS A 101 5.68 -13.29 8.51
C LYS A 101 6.31 -12.36 9.55
N GLY A 102 7.40 -12.77 10.19
CA GLY A 102 8.02 -12.00 11.29
C GLY A 102 8.35 -10.54 10.96
N PHE A 103 8.69 -9.75 11.99
CA PHE A 103 8.92 -8.30 11.93
C PHE A 103 9.80 -7.83 10.75
N PHE A 104 10.82 -8.60 10.37
CA PHE A 104 11.68 -8.31 9.21
C PHE A 104 10.94 -8.24 7.87
N SER A 105 9.84 -9.00 7.71
CA SER A 105 9.00 -8.92 6.52
C SER A 105 8.19 -7.62 6.46
N TYR A 106 7.85 -7.03 7.61
CA TYR A 106 7.18 -5.73 7.69
C TYR A 106 8.17 -4.62 7.31
N LEU A 107 9.40 -4.64 7.83
CA LEU A 107 10.44 -3.67 7.48
C LEU A 107 10.79 -3.69 5.98
N LYS A 108 10.81 -4.88 5.37
CA LYS A 108 11.03 -5.02 3.91
C LYS A 108 9.84 -4.53 3.06
N VAL A 109 8.65 -4.36 3.64
CA VAL A 109 7.53 -3.68 2.98
C VAL A 109 7.70 -2.16 3.09
N PHE A 110 8.11 -1.69 4.27
CA PHE A 110 8.41 -0.28 4.51
C PHE A 110 9.50 0.27 3.56
N LEU A 111 10.48 -0.55 3.20
CA LEU A 111 11.54 -0.22 2.23
C LEU A 111 11.21 -0.61 0.78
N SER A 112 9.92 -0.76 0.43
CA SER A 112 9.55 -1.05 -0.95
C SER A 112 9.89 0.15 -1.85
N VAL A 113 10.77 -0.09 -2.84
CA VAL A 113 11.22 0.92 -3.82
C VAL A 113 10.03 1.62 -4.48
N SER A 114 8.95 0.90 -4.79
CA SER A 114 7.75 1.46 -5.43
C SER A 114 6.99 2.48 -4.58
N ILE A 115 7.04 2.35 -3.25
CA ILE A 115 6.38 3.26 -2.32
C ILE A 115 7.32 4.44 -2.06
N TRP A 116 8.56 4.14 -1.70
CA TRP A 116 9.56 5.15 -1.38
C TRP A 116 9.78 6.13 -2.54
N LEU A 117 9.96 5.64 -3.77
CA LEU A 117 10.15 6.50 -4.94
C LEU A 117 8.99 7.49 -5.12
N PHE A 118 7.76 7.04 -4.91
CA PHE A 118 6.56 7.88 -5.08
C PHE A 118 6.42 8.93 -3.98
N TYR A 119 6.42 8.53 -2.71
CA TYR A 119 6.17 9.47 -1.62
C TYR A 119 7.37 10.39 -1.34
N VAL A 120 8.61 9.90 -1.52
CA VAL A 120 9.81 10.72 -1.30
C VAL A 120 10.03 11.72 -2.41
N SER A 121 9.71 11.39 -3.67
CA SER A 121 9.79 12.39 -4.75
C SER A 121 8.82 13.54 -4.51
N ILE A 122 7.59 13.26 -4.08
CA ILE A 122 6.60 14.30 -3.75
C ILE A 122 7.02 15.10 -2.51
N ALA A 123 7.52 14.43 -1.47
CA ALA A 123 8.02 15.10 -0.26
C ALA A 123 9.22 16.02 -0.58
N LEU A 124 10.19 15.55 -1.36
CA LEU A 124 11.34 16.33 -1.79
C LEU A 124 10.91 17.53 -2.63
N PHE A 125 9.99 17.34 -3.58
CA PHE A 125 9.46 18.44 -4.39
C PHE A 125 8.77 19.49 -3.50
N SER A 126 7.96 19.05 -2.54
CA SER A 126 7.28 19.94 -1.59
C SER A 126 8.28 20.71 -0.71
N LEU A 127 9.35 20.04 -0.24
CA LEU A 127 10.43 20.68 0.53
C LEU A 127 11.21 21.70 -0.30
N ILE A 128 11.57 21.36 -1.53
CA ILE A 128 12.30 22.26 -2.43
C ILE A 128 11.47 23.51 -2.69
N LEU A 129 10.18 23.37 -2.99
CA LEU A 129 9.28 24.51 -3.14
C LEU A 129 9.28 25.39 -1.89
N TRP A 130 9.11 24.78 -0.71
CA TRP A 130 9.09 25.53 0.54
C TRP A 130 10.41 26.26 0.84
N CYS A 131 11.57 25.71 0.47
CA CYS A 131 12.87 26.37 0.68
C CYS A 131 13.14 27.51 -0.32
N VAL A 132 12.51 27.50 -1.49
CA VAL A 132 12.74 28.50 -2.55
C VAL A 132 11.87 29.74 -2.37
N ILE A 133 10.70 29.59 -1.75
CA ILE A 133 9.72 30.64 -1.48
C ILE A 133 10.04 31.33 -0.16
#